data_AF-A0A0D6MJ92-F1
#
_entry.id   AF-A0A0D6MJ92-F1
#
_cell.length_a   1.000
_cell.length_b   1.000
_cell.length_c   1.000
_cell.angle_alpha   90.00
_cell.angle_beta   90.00
_cell.angle_gamma   90.00
#
_symmetry.space_group_name_H-M   'P 1'
#
loop_
_entity.id
_entity.type
_entity.pdbx_description
1 polymer ?
#
loop_
_entity_poly.entity_id
_entity_poly.type
_entity_poly.pdbx_seq_one_letter_code
_entity_poly.pdbx_strand_id
1 'polypeptide(L)'
;MSAQDAKERAHDARVYQVGLVLALVLSAVPFGAVALGLLPASGLLWMIAICAIVQILVHFRCFLHIDLSSNHRHDLQLILFSVCIVILMAGGTLWVIGNQRAMMM
;
A
#
# COMPACT_ATOMS: atom_id res chain seq x y z
N MET A 1 20.38 28.16 -15.41
CA MET A 1 19.93 26.95 -14.68
C MET A 1 20.32 27.17 -13.22
N SER A 2 19.35 27.49 -12.37
CA SER A 2 19.60 28.15 -11.09
C SER A 2 19.90 27.13 -9.98
N ALA A 3 20.67 27.52 -8.96
CA ALA A 3 20.98 26.66 -7.82
C ALA A 3 19.74 26.22 -7.00
N GLN A 4 18.57 26.83 -7.22
CA GLN A 4 17.29 26.43 -6.64
C GLN A 4 16.73 25.16 -7.29
N ASP A 5 16.84 25.01 -8.61
CA ASP A 5 16.37 23.82 -9.35
C ASP A 5 17.07 22.52 -8.89
N ALA A 6 18.35 22.62 -8.52
CA ALA A 6 19.13 21.47 -8.06
C ALA A 6 18.71 20.99 -6.66
N LYS A 7 18.28 21.90 -5.78
CA LYS A 7 17.83 21.55 -4.43
C LYS A 7 16.44 20.92 -4.43
N GLU A 8 15.54 21.40 -5.30
CA GLU A 8 14.19 20.85 -5.45
C GLU A 8 14.23 19.40 -5.98
N ARG A 9 15.00 19.16 -7.05
CA ARG A 9 15.19 17.80 -7.60
C ARG A 9 15.82 16.82 -6.61
N ALA A 10 16.73 17.30 -5.76
CA ALA A 10 17.34 16.49 -4.72
C ALA A 10 16.38 16.17 -3.57
N HIS A 11 15.38 17.02 -3.32
CA HIS A 11 14.35 16.78 -2.31
C HIS A 11 13.38 15.69 -2.77
N ASP A 12 12.86 15.79 -4.01
CA ASP A 12 11.98 14.76 -4.58
C ASP A 12 12.68 13.40 -4.69
N ALA A 13 13.93 13.37 -5.17
CA ALA A 13 14.69 12.13 -5.25
C ALA A 13 14.88 11.46 -3.87
N ARG A 14 15.04 12.24 -2.79
CA ARG A 14 15.14 11.70 -1.43
C ARG A 14 13.82 11.12 -0.94
N VAL A 15 12.68 11.72 -1.26
CA VAL A 15 11.35 11.19 -0.89
C VAL A 15 11.11 9.84 -1.56
N TYR A 16 11.41 9.71 -2.86
CA TYR A 16 11.32 8.44 -3.58
C TYR A 16 12.28 7.39 -3.02
N GLN A 17 13.53 7.76 -2.72
CA GLN A 17 14.52 6.83 -2.17
C GLN A 17 14.14 6.35 -0.76
N VAL A 18 13.65 7.23 0.12
CA VAL A 18 13.18 6.83 1.46
C VAL A 18 11.96 5.93 1.35
N GLY A 19 11.03 6.24 0.43
CA GLY A 19 9.87 5.39 0.16
C GLY A 19 10.21 4.00 -0.33
N LEU A 20 11.18 3.91 -1.25
CA LEU A 20 11.70 2.65 -1.75
C LEU A 20 12.28 1.81 -0.61
N VAL A 21 13.13 2.41 0.23
CA VAL A 21 13.75 1.71 1.37
C VAL A 21 12.69 1.26 2.38
N LEU A 22 11.71 2.13 2.70
CA LEU A 22 10.65 1.79 3.64
C LEU A 22 9.78 0.63 3.14
N ALA A 23 9.42 0.64 1.85
CA ALA A 23 8.68 -0.46 1.23
C ALA A 23 9.49 -1.76 1.23
N LEU A 24 10.80 -1.69 0.95
CA LEU A 24 11.67 -2.85 0.90
C LEU A 24 11.85 -3.49 2.28
N VAL A 25 12.03 -2.67 3.33
CA VAL A 25 12.07 -3.12 4.72
C VAL A 25 10.74 -3.75 5.13
N LEU A 26 9.61 -3.09 4.81
CA LEU A 26 8.29 -3.60 5.18
C LEU A 26 7.93 -4.91 4.46
N SER A 27 8.45 -5.14 3.25
CA SER A 27 8.37 -6.44 2.57
C SER A 27 9.29 -7.50 3.18
N ALA A 28 10.49 -7.11 3.62
CA ALA A 28 11.44 -8.05 4.21
C ALA A 28 10.94 -8.65 5.54
N VAL A 29 10.17 -7.90 6.33
CA VAL A 29 9.59 -8.36 7.61
C VAL A 29 8.69 -9.60 7.45
N PRO A 30 7.60 -9.58 6.66
CA PRO A 30 6.73 -10.74 6.50
C PRO A 30 7.46 -11.91 5.83
N PHE A 31 8.34 -11.65 4.85
CA PHE A 31 9.13 -12.71 4.20
C PHE A 31 10.09 -13.38 5.19
N GLY A 32 10.81 -12.61 6.01
CA GLY A 32 11.69 -13.14 7.04
C GLY A 32 10.92 -13.92 8.10
N ALA A 33 9.76 -13.41 8.52
CA ALA A 33 8.92 -14.08 9.51
C ALA A 33 8.35 -15.42 9.00
N VAL A 34 8.01 -15.53 7.71
CA VAL A 34 7.63 -16.80 7.07
C VAL A 34 8.82 -17.73 6.93
N ALA A 35 9.98 -17.24 6.45
CA ALA A 35 11.16 -18.05 6.20
C ALA A 35 11.76 -18.66 7.48
N LEU A 36 11.70 -17.93 8.59
CA LEU A 36 12.21 -18.38 9.88
C LEU A 36 11.19 -19.18 10.70
N GLY A 37 9.93 -19.27 10.25
CA GLY A 37 8.89 -20.04 10.94
C GLY A 37 8.61 -19.57 12.37
N LEU A 38 8.75 -18.27 12.65
CA LEU A 38 8.77 -17.71 14.02
C LEU A 38 7.39 -17.75 14.73
N LEU A 39 6.30 -17.95 13.99
CA LEU A 39 4.93 -17.85 14.51
C LEU A 39 4.06 -19.02 14.05
N PRO A 40 3.05 -19.42 14.85
CA PRO A 40 2.01 -20.35 14.41
C PRO A 40 1.23 -19.77 13.21
N ALA A 41 0.71 -20.66 12.36
CA ALA A 41 0.10 -20.30 11.07
C ALA A 41 -0.98 -19.19 11.17
N SER A 42 -1.79 -19.20 12.23
CA SER A 42 -2.81 -18.18 12.48
C SER A 42 -2.21 -16.80 12.78
N GLY A 43 -1.17 -16.74 13.61
CA GLY A 43 -0.46 -15.50 13.93
C GLY A 43 0.33 -14.95 12.74
N LEU A 44 0.91 -15.83 11.94
CA LEU A 44 1.64 -15.51 10.72
C LEU A 44 0.71 -14.85 9.68
N LEU A 45 -0.49 -15.41 9.47
CA LEU A 45 -1.49 -14.84 8.54
C LEU A 45 -1.93 -13.43 8.94
N TRP A 46 -2.21 -13.19 10.23
CA TRP A 46 -2.58 -11.87 10.72
C TRP A 46 -1.48 -10.83 10.53
N MET A 47 -0.23 -11.20 10.84
CA MET A 47 0.91 -10.29 10.68
C MET A 47 1.20 -9.98 9.19
N ILE A 48 1.09 -10.96 8.30
CA ILE A 48 1.17 -10.72 6.84
C ILE A 48 0.05 -9.78 6.38
N ALA A 49 -1.19 -9.99 6.83
CA ALA A 49 -2.33 -9.15 6.45
C ALA A 49 -2.13 -7.69 6.90
N ILE A 50 -1.64 -7.47 8.12
CA ILE A 50 -1.32 -6.12 8.62
C ILE A 50 -0.19 -5.49 7.81
N CYS A 51 0.90 -6.23 7.57
CA CYS A 51 2.00 -5.75 6.73
C CYS A 51 1.52 -5.39 5.31
N ALA A 52 0.61 -6.18 4.72
CA ALA A 52 0.06 -5.90 3.40
C ALA A 52 -0.74 -4.59 3.37
N ILE A 53 -1.57 -4.32 4.39
CA ILE A 53 -2.32 -3.07 4.50
C ILE A 53 -1.36 -1.88 4.63
N VAL A 54 -0.38 -1.97 5.52
CA VAL A 54 0.61 -0.90 5.70
C VAL A 54 1.41 -0.69 4.42
N GLN A 55 1.71 -1.75 3.66
CA GLN A 55 2.45 -1.66 2.40
C GLN A 55 1.67 -0.93 1.32
N ILE A 56 0.36 -1.15 1.24
CA ILE A 56 -0.52 -0.38 0.35
C ILE A 56 -0.44 1.11 0.70
N LEU A 57 -0.51 1.47 1.98
CA LEU A 57 -0.42 2.87 2.42
C LEU A 57 0.94 3.50 2.08
N VAL A 58 2.05 2.78 2.25
CA VAL A 58 3.39 3.26 1.90
C VAL A 58 3.51 3.50 0.39
N HIS A 59 3.00 2.60 -0.45
CA HIS A 59 3.00 2.78 -1.90
C HIS A 59 2.15 3.99 -2.32
N PHE A 60 0.95 4.13 -1.75
CA PHE A 60 0.11 5.31 -2.01
C PHE A 60 0.80 6.62 -1.56
N ARG A 61 1.57 6.62 -0.46
CA ARG A 61 2.25 7.84 0.00
C ARG A 61 3.50 8.17 -0.82
N CYS A 62 4.35 7.18 -1.11
CA CYS A 62 5.66 7.40 -1.73
C CYS A 62 5.65 7.34 -3.26
N PHE A 63 4.83 6.49 -3.87
CA PHE A 63 4.76 6.38 -5.33
C PHE A 63 3.68 7.26 -5.93
N LEU A 64 2.53 7.40 -5.27
CA LEU A 64 1.44 8.23 -5.78
C LEU A 64 1.56 9.70 -5.37
N HIS A 65 2.67 10.09 -4.72
CA HIS A 65 2.99 11.44 -4.24
C HIS A 65 1.74 12.29 -3.96
N ILE A 66 0.86 11.80 -3.08
CA ILE A 66 -0.31 12.60 -2.68
C ILE A 66 0.23 13.76 -1.86
N ASP A 67 0.41 14.89 -2.52
CA ASP A 67 0.55 16.18 -1.88
C ASP A 67 -0.80 16.55 -1.29
N LEU A 68 -0.94 16.44 0.04
CA LEU A 68 -2.07 16.97 0.80
C LEU A 68 -2.13 18.50 0.79
N SER A 69 -1.55 19.14 -0.22
CA SER A 69 -1.64 20.57 -0.47
C SER A 69 -3.06 20.92 -0.89
N SER A 70 -3.57 22.08 -0.42
CA SER A 70 -4.96 22.49 -0.61
C SER A 70 -5.40 22.58 -2.08
N ASN A 71 -4.44 22.65 -3.01
CA ASN A 71 -4.68 22.76 -4.45
C ASN A 71 -5.01 21.42 -5.14
N HIS A 72 -4.70 20.26 -4.53
CA HIS A 72 -4.90 18.92 -5.12
C HIS A 72 -6.02 18.11 -4.44
N ARG A 73 -6.95 18.77 -3.75
CA ARG A 73 -8.07 18.09 -3.07
C ARG A 73 -8.98 17.30 -4.03
N HIS A 74 -9.10 17.77 -5.28
CA HIS A 74 -9.87 17.07 -6.31
C HIS A 74 -9.20 15.75 -6.73
N ASP A 75 -7.88 15.71 -6.85
CA ASP A 75 -7.15 14.47 -7.14
C ASP A 75 -7.25 13.48 -5.98
N LEU A 76 -7.19 13.98 -4.74
CA LEU A 76 -7.41 13.14 -3.56
C LEU A 76 -8.81 12.50 -3.56
N GLN A 77 -9.85 13.24 -3.97
CA GLN A 77 -11.22 12.72 -4.10
C GLN A 77 -11.32 11.64 -5.18
N LEU A 78 -10.68 11.83 -6.34
CA LEU A 78 -10.65 10.84 -7.43
C LEU A 78 -9.93 9.56 -7.00
N ILE A 79 -8.82 9.70 -6.27
CA ILE A 79 -8.07 8.55 -5.74
C ILE A 79 -8.89 7.80 -4.70
N LEU A 80 -9.51 8.52 -3.75
CA LEU A 80 -10.37 7.90 -2.73
C LEU A 80 -11.54 7.15 -3.35
N PHE A 81 -12.17 7.75 -4.37
CA PHE A 81 -13.27 7.12 -5.12
C PHE A 81 -12.80 5.86 -5.83
N SER A 82 -11.65 5.89 -6.51
CA SER A 82 -11.07 4.72 -7.17
C SER A 82 -10.73 3.60 -6.17
N VAL A 83 -10.14 3.92 -5.03
CA VAL A 83 -9.85 2.95 -3.96
C VAL A 83 -11.14 2.32 -3.43
N CYS A 84 -12.19 3.13 -3.24
CA CYS A 84 -13.49 2.63 -2.81
C CYS A 84 -14.08 1.64 -3.82
N ILE A 85 -14.02 1.94 -5.13
CA ILE A 85 -14.45 1.01 -6.19
C ILE A 85 -13.65 -0.29 -6.13
N VAL A 86 -12.32 -0.22 -5.99
CA VAL A 86 -11.46 -1.41 -5.92
C VAL A 86 -11.83 -2.28 -4.72
N ILE A 87 -12.08 -1.68 -3.54
CA ILE A 87 -12.52 -2.43 -2.34
C ILE A 87 -13.87 -3.09 -2.58
N LEU A 88 -14.83 -2.37 -3.18
CA LEU A 88 -16.15 -2.93 -3.48
C LEU A 88 -16.07 -4.05 -4.50
N MET A 89 -15.27 -3.91 -5.56
CA MET A 89 -15.09 -4.96 -6.57
C MET A 89 -14.38 -6.18 -6.00
N ALA A 90 -13.26 -6.00 -5.31
CA ALA A 90 -12.48 -7.11 -4.77
C ALA A 90 -13.23 -7.80 -3.62
N GLY A 91 -13.76 -7.02 -2.66
CA GLY A 91 -14.55 -7.52 -1.54
C GLY A 91 -15.85 -8.18 -2.01
N GLY A 92 -16.56 -7.57 -2.95
CA GLY A 92 -17.76 -8.12 -3.56
C GLY A 92 -17.48 -9.42 -4.32
N THR A 93 -16.37 -9.50 -5.05
CA THR A 93 -15.97 -10.74 -5.75
C THR A 93 -15.68 -11.87 -4.76
N LEU A 94 -14.90 -11.59 -3.70
CA LEU A 94 -14.62 -12.58 -2.65
C LEU A 94 -15.91 -13.04 -1.96
N TRP A 95 -16.82 -12.11 -1.67
CA TRP A 95 -18.12 -12.41 -1.08
C TRP A 95 -18.98 -13.29 -1.98
N VAL A 96 -19.13 -12.94 -3.26
CA VAL A 96 -19.93 -13.68 -4.23
C VAL A 96 -19.39 -15.10 -4.40
N ILE A 97 -18.08 -15.27 -4.56
CA ILE A 97 -17.46 -16.60 -4.70
C ILE A 97 -17.65 -17.42 -3.42
N GLY A 98 -17.49 -16.80 -2.24
CA GLY A 98 -17.69 -17.46 -0.95
C GLY A 98 -19.14 -17.93 -0.77
N ASN A 99 -20.11 -17.07 -1.07
CA ASN A 99 -21.53 -17.37 -0.99
C ASN A 99 -21.93 -18.46 -2.01
N GLN A 100 -21.42 -18.38 -3.24
CA GLN A 100 -21.67 -19.40 -4.26
C GLN A 100 -21.11 -20.77 -3.84
N ARG A 101 -19.91 -20.82 -3.26
CA ARG A 101 -19.34 -22.05 -2.70
C ARG A 101 -20.19 -22.64 -1.58
N ALA A 102 -20.74 -21.81 -0.71
CA ALA A 102 -21.61 -22.25 0.38
C ALA A 102 -22.98 -22.76 -0.10
N MET A 103 -23.48 -22.28 -1.25
CA MET A 103 -24.73 -22.74 -1.85
C MET A 103 -24.58 -23.98 -2.74
N MET A 104 -23.39 -24.23 -3.31
CA MET A 104 -23.11 -25.39 -4.17
C MET A 104 -22.61 -26.63 -3.40
N MET A 105 -22.33 -26.49 -2.11
CA MET A 105 -22.06 -27.58 -1.17
C MET A 105 -23.35 -27.98 -0.46
#